data_AF-A0A853C5D6-F1
#
_entry.id   AF-A0A853C5D6-F1
#
_cell.length_a   1.000
_cell.length_b   1.000
_cell.length_c   1.000
_cell.angle_alpha   90.00
_cell.angle_beta   90.00
_cell.angle_gamma   90.00
#
_symmetry.space_group_name_H-M   'P 1'
#
loop_
_entity.id
_entity.type
_entity.pdbx_description
1 polymer ?
#
loop_
_entity_poly.entity_id
_entity_poly.type
_entity_poly.pdbx_seq_one_letter_code
_entity_poly.pdbx_strand_id
1 'polypeptide(L)'
;MSDFDEQLRAALERGAGDAPGTAGLADGARRRLKVRRRRTAVAGAAAAVVAVVVPTAVIASGGDGQRPQPVGPTPGPEWYQEIEVTCVDGWSWPVAAMADGSGGEVDEGEVRAAFANLLHEAPMDAPEALREHGFEDVPYVVLAGDDEEAVVGVGEWSVDGPGEDGDYVQLQRKDADLHVTSWGDCRDLSVALPDGRAQVEVSAPKDGVDPAATEVTVLVNERQCSSARDPRPHLDEPVISEHDDRVLVTMSSQAIVGGAHCMGRAPVPVTLHLDEPLGDRELYDAGTWPPTPIKVADEQVIVERGVTVGRVPADWREFTCVWDDEDGGTFQVYGPEEEDACAYRTALAFYGAATFDPAHGPGEVVRDEGEGFTTWGGFVYSADQRTAVWVVTPERALTEAILESVDAPGSSHRDKAASLPCDPGMGEPRPREGCPDPNPDIGWLLMDRAGVTWFDPGRSGTDGERIRVELPAVSACSGVITVGYRVPLGDHLVDCGAFREVLDESPGLKIPVAVWSGSGVPILQLSELYRP
;
A
#
# COMPACT_ATOMS: atom_id res chain seq x y z
N MET A 1 49.90 -3.05 -25.51
CA MET A 1 48.86 -3.75 -24.73
C MET A 1 49.37 -4.23 -23.37
N SER A 2 50.68 -4.36 -23.12
CA SER A 2 51.22 -4.81 -21.82
C SER A 2 51.11 -3.78 -20.67
N ASP A 3 51.22 -2.48 -20.97
CA ASP A 3 51.25 -1.44 -19.93
C ASP A 3 49.91 -1.25 -19.20
N PHE A 4 48.79 -1.58 -19.85
CA PHE A 4 47.47 -1.46 -19.24
C PHE A 4 47.22 -2.56 -18.21
N ASP A 5 47.57 -3.80 -18.53
CA ASP A 5 47.45 -4.94 -17.61
C ASP A 5 48.35 -4.76 -16.38
N GLU A 6 49.53 -4.18 -16.56
CA GLU A 6 50.46 -3.92 -15.47
C GLU A 6 49.97 -2.78 -14.55
N GLN A 7 49.35 -1.74 -15.12
CA GLN A 7 48.68 -0.68 -14.34
C GLN A 7 47.44 -1.19 -13.60
N LEU A 8 46.63 -2.05 -14.23
CA LEU A 8 45.44 -2.62 -13.60
C LEU A 8 45.82 -3.54 -12.43
N ARG A 9 46.85 -4.37 -12.60
CA ARG A 9 47.36 -5.25 -11.54
C ARG A 9 47.93 -4.44 -10.36
N ALA A 10 48.69 -3.39 -10.64
CA ALA A 10 49.25 -2.50 -9.62
C ALA A 10 48.20 -1.65 -8.89
N ALA A 11 47.03 -1.41 -9.50
CA ALA A 11 45.90 -0.74 -8.86
C ALA A 11 45.14 -1.69 -7.94
N LEU A 12 44.90 -2.94 -8.38
CA LEU A 12 44.22 -3.97 -7.60
C LEU A 12 45.04 -4.41 -6.38
N GLU A 13 46.36 -4.56 -6.51
CA GLU A 13 47.24 -4.89 -5.38
C GLU A 13 47.30 -3.77 -4.33
N ARG A 14 47.16 -2.50 -4.74
CA ARG A 14 47.05 -1.36 -3.82
C ARG A 14 45.71 -1.37 -3.07
N GLY A 15 44.60 -1.60 -3.78
CA GLY A 15 43.27 -1.66 -3.16
C GLY A 15 43.12 -2.84 -2.19
N ALA A 16 43.77 -3.97 -2.47
CA ALA A 16 43.76 -5.14 -1.58
C ALA A 16 44.57 -4.93 -0.29
N GLY A 17 45.55 -4.02 -0.28
CA GLY A 17 46.35 -3.69 0.90
C GLY A 17 45.65 -2.79 1.92
N ASP A 18 44.67 -1.99 1.47
CA ASP A 18 43.96 -1.01 2.30
C ASP A 18 42.62 -1.55 2.86
N ALA A 19 42.25 -2.79 2.56
CA ALA A 19 41.05 -3.41 3.11
C ALA A 19 41.25 -3.73 4.61
N PRO A 20 40.36 -3.25 5.51
CA PRO A 20 40.47 -3.54 6.93
C PRO A 20 40.34 -5.05 7.18
N GLY A 21 41.32 -5.63 7.86
CA GLY A 21 41.31 -7.06 8.20
C GLY A 21 40.05 -7.47 8.97
N THR A 22 39.54 -8.67 8.70
CA THR A 22 38.29 -9.25 9.24
C THR A 22 38.20 -9.24 10.77
N ALA A 23 39.32 -9.08 11.48
CA ALA A 23 39.35 -8.91 12.92
C ALA A 23 38.72 -7.58 13.42
N GLY A 24 38.71 -6.52 12.61
CA GLY A 24 38.20 -5.19 13.02
C GLY A 24 36.67 -5.07 13.07
N LEU A 25 35.96 -5.88 12.28
CA LEU A 25 34.49 -5.83 12.19
C LEU A 25 33.81 -6.43 13.44
N ALA A 26 34.40 -7.46 14.04
CA ALA A 26 33.86 -8.09 15.25
C ALA A 26 33.99 -7.20 16.50
N ASP A 27 35.06 -6.40 16.60
CA ASP A 27 35.27 -5.49 17.73
C ASP A 27 34.41 -4.22 17.63
N GLY A 28 34.09 -3.77 16.42
CA GLY A 28 33.13 -2.68 16.17
C GLY A 28 31.71 -3.03 16.63
N ALA A 29 31.25 -4.24 16.31
CA ALA A 29 29.93 -4.73 16.72
C ALA A 29 29.80 -4.91 18.24
N ARG A 30 30.86 -5.38 18.91
CA ARG A 30 30.89 -5.57 20.36
C ARG A 30 30.87 -4.26 21.16
N ARG A 31 31.43 -3.16 20.61
CA ARG A 31 31.35 -1.84 21.24
C ARG A 31 29.95 -1.22 21.16
N ARG A 32 29.22 -1.40 20.06
CA ARG A 32 27.87 -0.83 19.89
C ARG A 32 26.82 -1.51 20.79
N LEU A 33 26.93 -2.81 21.03
CA LEU A 33 26.02 -3.54 21.94
C LEU A 33 26.19 -3.18 23.42
N LYS A 34 27.40 -2.79 23.86
CA LYS A 34 27.65 -2.38 25.25
C LYS A 34 27.09 -0.99 25.59
N VAL A 35 26.95 -0.11 24.61
CA VAL A 35 26.37 1.23 24.82
C VAL A 35 24.85 1.16 24.95
N ARG A 36 24.19 0.26 24.21
CA ARG A 36 22.72 0.11 24.24
C ARG A 36 22.19 -0.47 25.57
N ARG A 37 22.93 -1.39 26.21
CA ARG A 37 22.53 -2.00 27.50
C ARG A 37 22.63 -1.09 28.73
N ARG A 38 23.25 0.09 28.63
CA ARG A 38 23.31 1.03 29.77
C ARG A 38 22.14 2.02 29.84
N ARG A 39 21.32 2.13 28.78
CA ARG A 39 20.20 3.09 28.74
C ARG A 39 18.84 2.52 29.16
N THR A 40 18.68 1.21 29.22
CA THR A 40 17.38 0.55 29.51
C THR A 40 17.12 0.23 31.00
N ALA A 41 17.92 0.76 31.94
CA ALA A 41 17.82 0.41 33.36
C ALA A 41 17.22 1.50 34.27
N VAL A 42 16.55 2.54 33.75
CA VAL A 42 16.07 3.68 34.58
C VAL A 42 14.56 3.96 34.54
N ALA A 43 13.76 3.34 33.67
CA ALA A 43 12.31 3.60 33.66
C ALA A 43 11.55 2.58 34.54
N GLY A 44 11.42 2.89 35.83
CA GLY A 44 10.63 2.11 36.78
C GLY A 44 9.73 3.02 37.63
N ALA A 45 8.42 2.74 37.53
CA ALA A 45 7.32 3.09 38.44
C ALA A 45 6.68 4.48 38.36
N ALA A 46 5.46 4.52 37.82
CA ALA A 46 4.34 5.26 38.42
C ALA A 46 3.02 4.56 38.04
N ALA A 47 2.32 4.05 39.06
CA ALA A 47 0.95 3.56 38.96
C ALA A 47 0.01 4.68 39.43
N ALA A 48 -1.10 4.92 38.74
CA ALA A 48 -2.18 5.76 39.24
C ALA A 48 -3.55 5.15 38.94
N VAL A 49 -4.38 5.20 39.99
CA VAL A 49 -5.72 4.65 40.17
C VAL A 49 -6.75 5.48 39.40
N VAL A 50 -7.59 4.84 38.59
CA VAL A 50 -8.77 5.48 37.96
C VAL A 50 -9.98 5.34 38.90
N ALA A 51 -10.51 6.47 39.35
CA ALA A 51 -11.77 6.54 40.09
C ALA A 51 -12.92 6.82 39.11
N VAL A 52 -13.93 5.95 39.14
CA VAL A 52 -15.18 6.07 38.36
C VAL A 52 -16.10 7.07 39.05
N VAL A 53 -16.49 8.13 38.33
CA VAL A 53 -17.58 9.05 38.73
C VAL A 53 -18.67 8.98 37.66
N VAL A 54 -19.86 8.53 38.07
CA VAL A 54 -21.08 8.51 37.23
C VAL A 54 -21.89 9.77 37.57
N PRO A 55 -22.28 10.62 36.60
CA PRO A 55 -23.27 11.65 36.85
C PRO A 55 -24.68 11.08 36.69
N THR A 56 -25.49 11.28 37.72
CA THR A 56 -26.93 11.04 37.72
C THR A 56 -27.62 12.24 37.07
N ALA A 57 -28.34 12.01 35.95
CA ALA A 57 -29.15 13.03 35.31
C ALA A 57 -30.44 13.28 36.12
N VAL A 58 -30.63 14.54 36.55
CA VAL A 58 -31.90 15.05 37.08
C VAL A 58 -32.64 15.74 35.94
N ILE A 59 -33.79 15.19 35.54
CA ILE A 59 -34.69 15.82 34.56
C ILE A 59 -35.57 16.82 35.31
N ALA A 60 -35.34 18.11 35.09
CA ALA A 60 -36.28 19.17 35.42
C ALA A 60 -36.81 19.77 34.10
N SER A 61 -38.09 19.51 33.83
CA SER A 61 -38.84 20.03 32.70
C SER A 61 -39.43 21.40 33.02
N GLY A 62 -39.12 22.43 32.23
CA GLY A 62 -39.90 23.66 32.19
C GLY A 62 -39.18 24.83 31.54
N GLY A 63 -39.78 25.40 30.49
CA GLY A 63 -39.60 26.82 30.13
C GLY A 63 -38.93 27.12 28.79
N ASP A 64 -39.74 27.73 27.92
CA ASP A 64 -39.41 28.81 26.98
C ASP A 64 -38.65 28.49 25.67
N GLY A 65 -39.18 29.09 24.60
CA GLY A 65 -38.73 28.93 23.21
C GLY A 65 -37.34 29.50 22.97
N GLN A 66 -36.32 28.72 23.32
CA GLN A 66 -34.94 28.94 22.90
C GLN A 66 -34.92 28.93 21.36
N ARG A 67 -34.52 30.05 20.75
CA ARG A 67 -34.02 30.05 19.37
C ARG A 67 -32.97 28.94 19.27
N PRO A 68 -33.00 28.07 18.24
CA PRO A 68 -31.94 27.08 18.06
C PRO A 68 -30.62 27.85 18.08
N GLN A 69 -29.78 27.56 19.07
CA GLN A 69 -28.41 28.05 19.05
C GLN A 69 -27.78 27.49 17.77
N PRO A 70 -27.04 28.31 17.00
CA PRO A 70 -26.24 27.78 15.91
C PRO A 70 -25.44 26.61 16.48
N VAL A 71 -25.57 25.45 15.86
CA VAL A 71 -24.79 24.28 16.23
C VAL A 71 -23.34 24.73 16.12
N GLY A 72 -22.66 24.84 17.25
CA GLY A 72 -21.25 25.22 17.26
C GLY A 72 -20.48 24.27 16.34
N PRO A 73 -19.40 24.77 15.69
CA PRO A 73 -18.60 23.91 14.82
C PRO A 73 -18.24 22.63 15.56
N THR A 74 -18.38 21.49 14.88
CA THR A 74 -17.92 20.21 15.42
C THR A 74 -16.43 20.37 15.75
N PRO A 75 -16.00 20.16 17.01
CA PRO A 75 -14.60 20.30 17.35
C PRO A 75 -13.79 19.37 16.45
N GLY A 76 -12.74 19.93 15.84
CA GLY A 76 -11.81 19.16 15.04
C GLY A 76 -11.06 18.12 15.87
N PRO A 77 -10.29 17.24 15.23
CA PRO A 77 -9.36 16.33 15.90
C PRO A 77 -8.58 17.01 17.03
N GLU A 78 -8.42 16.32 18.16
CA GLU A 78 -7.74 16.83 19.37
C GLU A 78 -6.32 17.37 19.08
N TRP A 79 -5.62 16.77 18.11
CA TRP A 79 -4.27 17.17 17.72
C TRP A 79 -4.18 18.55 17.04
N TYR A 80 -5.29 19.13 16.57
CA TYR A 80 -5.30 20.49 16.00
C TYR A 80 -4.96 21.57 17.03
N GLN A 81 -5.19 21.31 18.32
CA GLN A 81 -4.99 22.33 19.36
C GLN A 81 -3.52 22.65 19.61
N GLU A 82 -2.60 21.75 19.23
CA GLU A 82 -1.17 21.91 19.46
C GLU A 82 -0.41 22.43 18.24
N ILE A 83 -1.07 22.52 17.07
CA ILE A 83 -0.43 22.98 15.85
C ILE A 83 -0.50 24.49 15.76
N GLU A 84 0.67 25.09 15.80
CA GLU A 84 0.87 26.50 15.47
C GLU A 84 0.99 26.66 13.95
N VAL A 85 0.29 27.63 13.38
CA VAL A 85 0.35 28.02 11.97
C VAL A 85 0.74 29.48 11.83
N THR A 86 1.18 29.86 10.64
CA THR A 86 1.57 31.22 10.29
C THR A 86 1.39 31.48 8.79
N CYS A 87 1.09 32.73 8.46
CA CYS A 87 1.27 33.31 7.13
C CYS A 87 1.96 34.69 7.21
N VAL A 88 2.48 35.03 8.39
CA VAL A 88 3.02 36.35 8.72
C VAL A 88 4.33 36.17 9.47
N ASP A 89 5.40 36.77 8.96
CA ASP A 89 6.71 36.70 9.60
C ASP A 89 6.66 37.17 11.06
N GLY A 90 7.19 36.36 11.97
CA GLY A 90 7.31 36.67 13.40
C GLY A 90 6.09 36.34 14.25
N TRP A 91 4.99 35.89 13.64
CA TRP A 91 3.76 35.52 14.36
C TRP A 91 3.37 34.08 14.05
N SER A 92 2.92 33.37 15.08
CA SER A 92 2.20 32.11 14.93
C SER A 92 0.98 32.11 15.84
N TRP A 93 0.02 31.26 15.52
CA TRP A 93 -1.16 31.03 16.35
C TRP A 93 -1.60 29.57 16.27
N PRO A 94 -2.25 29.04 17.31
CA PRO A 94 -2.83 27.70 17.23
C PRO A 94 -3.96 27.68 16.19
N VAL A 95 -4.13 26.57 15.48
CA VAL A 95 -5.22 26.38 14.49
C VAL A 95 -6.59 26.76 15.06
N ALA A 96 -6.85 26.43 16.32
CA ALA A 96 -8.11 26.74 16.99
C ALA A 96 -8.41 28.26 17.03
N ALA A 97 -7.38 29.12 17.10
CA ALA A 97 -7.56 30.56 17.11
C ALA A 97 -8.16 31.10 15.80
N MET A 98 -8.06 30.37 14.69
CA MET A 98 -8.69 30.77 13.43
C MET A 98 -10.22 30.67 13.49
N ALA A 99 -10.77 29.77 14.31
CA ALA A 99 -12.21 29.65 14.49
C ALA A 99 -12.71 30.40 15.74
N ASP A 100 -11.97 30.32 16.84
CA ASP A 100 -12.41 30.76 18.16
C ASP A 100 -11.77 32.10 18.60
N GLY A 101 -10.75 32.57 17.88
CA GLY A 101 -9.82 33.59 18.35
C GLY A 101 -8.85 33.06 19.41
N SER A 102 -7.70 33.71 19.57
CA SER A 102 -6.70 33.34 20.59
C SER A 102 -7.10 33.73 22.02
N GLY A 103 -8.18 34.52 22.16
CA GLY A 103 -8.57 35.09 23.45
C GLY A 103 -7.60 36.16 23.98
N GLY A 104 -6.72 36.71 23.12
CA GLY A 104 -5.82 37.80 23.49
C GLY A 104 -6.55 39.04 24.02
N GLU A 105 -5.88 39.82 24.88
CA GLU A 105 -6.44 41.00 25.56
C GLU A 105 -6.60 42.23 24.65
N VAL A 106 -6.73 42.05 23.34
CA VAL A 106 -6.90 43.16 22.40
C VAL A 106 -8.32 43.69 22.47
N ASP A 107 -8.48 44.97 22.82
CA ASP A 107 -9.79 45.61 22.90
C ASP A 107 -10.46 45.68 21.51
N GLU A 108 -11.68 45.17 21.42
CA GLU A 108 -12.46 45.18 20.16
C GLU A 108 -12.66 46.61 19.63
N GLY A 109 -12.86 47.59 20.50
CA GLY A 109 -13.00 48.99 20.10
C GLY A 109 -11.74 49.55 19.44
N GLU A 110 -10.57 49.18 19.95
CA GLU A 110 -9.27 49.56 19.35
C GLU A 110 -9.07 48.91 17.97
N VAL A 111 -9.40 47.62 17.80
CA VAL A 111 -9.34 46.93 16.49
C VAL A 111 -10.27 47.61 15.48
N ARG A 112 -11.52 47.87 15.87
CA ARG A 112 -12.51 48.53 15.01
C ARG A 112 -12.08 49.96 14.64
N ALA A 113 -11.47 50.69 15.56
CA ALA A 113 -10.91 52.02 15.28
C ALA A 113 -9.75 51.95 14.28
N ALA A 114 -8.86 50.97 14.41
CA ALA A 114 -7.77 50.74 13.46
C ALA A 114 -8.30 50.42 12.05
N PHE A 115 -9.36 49.60 11.94
CA PHE A 115 -10.03 49.31 10.66
C PHE A 115 -10.69 50.55 10.04
N ALA A 116 -11.36 51.37 10.84
CA ALA A 116 -11.95 52.63 10.38
C ALA A 116 -10.88 53.57 9.82
N ASN A 117 -9.73 53.68 10.49
CA ASN A 117 -8.60 54.47 10.04
C ASN A 117 -8.02 53.92 8.72
N LEU A 118 -7.85 52.59 8.60
CA LEU A 118 -7.38 51.96 7.37
C LEU A 118 -8.30 52.27 6.16
N LEU A 119 -9.62 52.12 6.33
CA LEU A 119 -10.59 52.45 5.28
C LEU A 119 -10.61 53.94 4.92
N HIS A 120 -10.28 54.82 5.88
CA HIS A 120 -10.17 56.25 5.61
C HIS A 120 -8.90 56.60 4.82
N GLU A 121 -7.76 56.04 5.22
CA GLU A 121 -6.45 56.36 4.66
C GLU A 121 -6.20 55.66 3.31
N ALA A 122 -6.65 54.42 3.17
CA ALA A 122 -6.39 53.56 2.01
C ALA A 122 -7.65 52.78 1.56
N PRO A 123 -8.75 53.46 1.18
CA PRO A 123 -10.04 52.83 0.88
C PRO A 123 -10.00 51.80 -0.25
N MET A 124 -9.04 51.92 -1.19
CA MET A 124 -8.90 51.01 -2.33
C MET A 124 -7.98 49.83 -2.04
N ASP A 125 -7.02 50.00 -1.14
CA ASP A 125 -6.00 48.99 -0.85
C ASP A 125 -6.35 48.15 0.39
N ALA A 126 -7.35 48.56 1.17
CA ALA A 126 -7.84 47.80 2.32
C ALA A 126 -8.33 46.38 1.91
N PRO A 127 -8.25 45.40 2.84
CA PRO A 127 -8.79 44.05 2.66
C PRO A 127 -10.19 44.02 2.04
N GLU A 128 -10.47 43.04 1.19
CA GLU A 128 -11.72 42.98 0.43
C GLU A 128 -12.95 42.93 1.36
N ALA A 129 -12.93 42.04 2.36
CA ALA A 129 -13.98 41.95 3.36
C ALA A 129 -14.24 43.28 4.09
N LEU A 130 -13.18 44.05 4.39
CA LEU A 130 -13.33 45.39 5.01
C LEU A 130 -13.98 46.40 4.06
N ARG A 131 -13.65 46.37 2.77
CA ARG A 131 -14.23 47.27 1.76
C ARG A 131 -15.70 46.96 1.49
N GLU A 132 -16.07 45.68 1.49
CA GLU A 132 -17.43 45.23 1.17
C GLU A 132 -18.38 45.34 2.36
N HIS A 133 -17.94 44.96 3.55
CA HIS A 133 -18.78 44.95 4.75
C HIS A 133 -18.64 46.21 5.61
N GLY A 134 -17.57 46.98 5.43
CA GLY A 134 -17.23 48.10 6.29
C GLY A 134 -16.67 47.67 7.64
N PHE A 135 -16.04 48.60 8.36
CA PHE A 135 -15.33 48.28 9.61
C PHE A 135 -16.25 47.86 10.77
N GLU A 136 -17.54 48.24 10.76
CA GLU A 136 -18.49 47.91 11.84
C GLU A 136 -18.99 46.46 11.72
N ASP A 137 -19.27 46.00 10.50
CA ASP A 137 -19.96 44.74 10.26
C ASP A 137 -19.04 43.60 9.77
N VAL A 138 -17.79 43.90 9.38
CA VAL A 138 -16.86 42.87 8.92
C VAL A 138 -16.61 41.83 10.03
N PRO A 139 -16.71 40.52 9.73
CA PRO A 139 -16.27 39.49 10.65
C PRO A 139 -14.75 39.56 10.81
N TYR A 140 -14.27 39.34 12.04
CA TYR A 140 -12.85 39.21 12.31
C TYR A 140 -12.60 38.31 13.53
N VAL A 141 -11.40 37.74 13.60
CA VAL A 141 -10.89 36.94 14.72
C VAL A 141 -9.48 37.41 15.08
N VAL A 142 -9.18 37.56 16.37
CA VAL A 142 -7.80 37.86 16.81
C VAL A 142 -7.01 36.55 16.78
N LEU A 143 -6.05 36.43 15.86
CA LEU A 143 -5.29 35.21 15.63
C LEU A 143 -4.15 35.10 16.65
N ALA A 144 -3.39 36.18 16.83
CA ALA A 144 -2.34 36.29 17.83
C ALA A 144 -2.22 37.74 18.29
N GLY A 145 -1.62 37.99 19.44
CA GLY A 145 -1.31 39.33 19.88
C GLY A 145 -1.00 39.45 21.35
N ASP A 146 -0.44 40.59 21.71
CA ASP A 146 -0.21 41.07 23.07
C ASP A 146 -0.66 42.54 23.19
N ASP A 147 -0.22 43.23 24.25
CA ASP A 147 -0.59 44.62 24.51
C ASP A 147 -0.03 45.60 23.45
N GLU A 148 1.05 45.25 22.75
CA GLU A 148 1.75 46.12 21.80
C GLU A 148 1.43 45.78 20.34
N GLU A 149 1.22 44.51 19.99
CA GLU A 149 1.02 44.08 18.61
C GLU A 149 -0.04 42.98 18.50
N ALA A 150 -0.75 42.93 17.38
CA ALA A 150 -1.73 41.89 17.12
C ALA A 150 -1.83 41.52 15.64
N VAL A 151 -2.14 40.27 15.37
CA VAL A 151 -2.52 39.76 14.04
C VAL A 151 -4.00 39.38 14.08
N VAL A 152 -4.76 39.97 13.18
CA VAL A 152 -6.20 39.79 13.09
C VAL A 152 -6.55 39.16 11.74
N GLY A 153 -7.32 38.08 11.75
CA GLY A 153 -7.96 37.52 10.57
C GLY A 153 -9.25 38.28 10.28
N VAL A 154 -9.38 38.88 9.11
CA VAL A 154 -10.54 39.63 8.65
C VAL A 154 -11.24 38.83 7.56
N GLY A 155 -12.57 38.86 7.51
CA GLY A 155 -13.37 38.00 6.61
C GLY A 155 -13.79 36.70 7.29
N GLU A 156 -14.20 35.71 6.51
CA GLU A 156 -14.51 34.38 7.06
C GLU A 156 -13.23 33.62 7.40
N TRP A 157 -13.17 33.04 8.61
CA TRP A 157 -12.09 32.18 9.05
C TRP A 157 -12.65 30.93 9.72
N SER A 158 -11.94 29.81 9.57
CA SER A 158 -12.32 28.51 10.14
C SER A 158 -11.09 27.72 10.56
N VAL A 159 -11.30 26.53 11.13
CA VAL A 159 -10.20 25.60 11.43
C VAL A 159 -9.42 25.16 10.18
N ASP A 160 -10.00 25.30 8.98
CA ASP A 160 -9.35 24.99 7.71
C ASP A 160 -8.59 26.18 7.12
N GLY A 161 -8.56 27.34 7.81
CA GLY A 161 -7.90 28.56 7.35
C GLY A 161 -8.86 29.68 6.93
N PRO A 162 -8.35 30.72 6.25
CA PRO A 162 -9.16 31.81 5.72
C PRO A 162 -10.10 31.34 4.61
N GLY A 163 -11.30 31.92 4.57
CA GLY A 163 -12.27 31.77 3.48
C GLY A 163 -11.83 32.49 2.21
N GLU A 164 -12.74 32.60 1.23
CA GLU A 164 -12.43 33.23 -0.06
C GLU A 164 -12.07 34.73 0.10
N ASP A 165 -12.70 35.42 1.06
CA ASP A 165 -12.49 36.83 1.39
C ASP A 165 -11.56 37.04 2.60
N GLY A 166 -10.93 35.96 3.10
CA GLY A 166 -10.12 35.97 4.30
C GLY A 166 -8.73 36.59 4.08
N ASP A 167 -8.44 37.68 4.78
CA ASP A 167 -7.16 38.39 4.80
C ASP A 167 -6.61 38.47 6.24
N TYR A 168 -5.31 38.71 6.40
CA TYR A 168 -4.73 39.10 7.70
C TYR A 168 -4.49 40.61 7.77
N VAL A 169 -4.53 41.16 8.97
CA VAL A 169 -4.14 42.55 9.29
C VAL A 169 -3.21 42.54 10.51
N GLN A 170 -2.01 43.10 10.35
CA GLN A 170 -1.10 43.35 11.47
C GLN A 170 -1.37 44.73 12.06
N LEU A 171 -1.50 44.76 13.38
CA LEU A 171 -1.72 45.94 14.20
C LEU A 171 -0.51 46.14 15.11
N GLN A 172 -0.08 47.38 15.24
CA GLN A 172 0.94 47.79 16.20
C GLN A 172 0.44 49.01 16.97
N ARG A 173 0.61 48.97 18.28
CA ARG A 173 0.31 50.09 19.16
C ARG A 173 1.32 51.20 18.92
N LYS A 174 0.79 52.38 18.63
CA LYS A 174 1.56 53.61 18.55
C LYS A 174 0.86 54.64 19.40
N ASP A 175 1.60 55.16 20.38
CA ASP A 175 1.04 55.98 21.45
C ASP A 175 -0.04 55.21 22.23
N ALA A 176 -1.30 55.64 22.15
CA ALA A 176 -2.41 54.98 22.84
C ALA A 176 -3.27 54.11 21.91
N ASP A 177 -3.06 54.19 20.59
CA ASP A 177 -3.97 53.62 19.59
C ASP A 177 -3.30 52.47 18.82
N LEU A 178 -4.09 51.50 18.37
CA LEU A 178 -3.64 50.49 17.42
C LEU A 178 -3.65 51.07 16.01
N HIS A 179 -2.55 50.85 15.29
CA HIS A 179 -2.39 51.24 13.89
C HIS A 179 -2.12 50.02 13.03
N VAL A 180 -2.74 49.98 11.85
CA VAL A 180 -2.44 48.96 10.84
C VAL A 180 -1.03 49.19 10.28
N THR A 181 -0.17 48.18 10.38
CA THR A 181 1.21 48.24 9.86
C THR A 181 1.37 47.47 8.55
N SER A 182 0.59 46.40 8.37
CA SER A 182 0.54 45.63 7.13
C SER A 182 -0.74 44.80 7.05
N TRP A 183 -1.04 44.29 5.87
CA TRP A 183 -2.12 43.35 5.60
C TRP A 183 -1.81 42.58 4.32
N GLY A 184 -2.49 41.46 4.11
CA GLY A 184 -2.35 40.66 2.89
C GLY A 184 -3.20 39.40 2.93
N ASP A 185 -3.16 38.65 1.83
CA ASP A 185 -3.79 37.34 1.81
C ASP A 185 -3.03 36.35 2.72
N CYS A 186 -3.76 35.40 3.28
CA CYS A 186 -3.23 34.34 4.12
C CYS A 186 -3.55 32.95 3.54
N ARG A 187 -3.74 32.86 2.21
CA ARG A 187 -4.19 31.63 1.56
C ARG A 187 -3.14 30.51 1.61
N ASP A 188 -1.86 30.89 1.71
CA ASP A 188 -0.73 29.97 1.81
C ASP A 188 -0.27 29.74 3.27
N LEU A 189 -1.21 29.39 4.17
CA LEU A 189 -0.88 29.06 5.56
C LEU A 189 0.15 27.92 5.62
N SER A 190 1.09 28.09 6.52
CA SER A 190 2.15 27.12 6.78
C SER A 190 2.22 26.81 8.26
N VAL A 191 2.63 25.59 8.61
CA VAL A 191 2.91 25.25 10.02
C VAL A 191 4.04 26.14 10.52
N ALA A 192 3.95 26.65 11.75
CA ALA A 192 5.00 27.47 12.32
C ALA A 192 6.26 26.63 12.55
N LEU A 193 7.40 27.12 12.09
CA LEU A 193 8.69 26.46 12.26
C LEU A 193 9.54 27.18 13.31
N PRO A 194 10.46 26.47 13.98
CA PRO A 194 11.45 27.12 14.85
C PRO A 194 12.30 28.14 14.11
N ASP A 195 12.83 29.13 14.86
CA ASP A 195 13.74 30.15 14.32
C ASP A 195 14.90 29.55 13.51
N GLY A 196 15.22 30.21 12.39
CA GLY A 196 16.29 29.79 11.50
C GLY A 196 15.94 28.59 10.62
N ARG A 197 14.66 28.19 10.56
CA ARG A 197 14.14 27.19 9.62
C ARG A 197 13.31 27.83 8.51
N ALA A 198 13.25 27.13 7.40
CA ALA A 198 12.52 27.51 6.21
C ALA A 198 11.59 26.37 5.80
N GLN A 199 10.43 26.75 5.28
CA GLN A 199 9.45 25.81 4.77
C GLN A 199 9.94 25.10 3.51
N VAL A 200 9.63 23.82 3.43
CA VAL A 200 9.79 23.01 2.23
C VAL A 200 8.42 22.46 1.84
N GLU A 201 8.26 22.18 0.55
CA GLU A 201 7.13 21.49 -0.01
C GLU A 201 7.52 20.02 -0.19
N VAL A 202 6.67 19.12 0.29
CA VAL A 202 6.81 17.67 0.10
C VAL A 202 5.78 17.22 -0.93
N SER A 203 6.24 16.51 -1.96
CA SER A 203 5.41 16.07 -3.08
C SER A 203 5.74 14.63 -3.47
N ALA A 204 4.85 14.01 -4.24
CA ALA A 204 5.08 12.67 -4.75
C ALA A 204 6.04 12.68 -5.95
N PRO A 205 6.78 11.60 -6.20
CA PRO A 205 7.30 11.30 -7.52
C PRO A 205 6.18 11.29 -8.56
N LYS A 206 6.54 11.39 -9.84
CA LYS A 206 5.57 11.46 -10.96
C LYS A 206 4.56 10.31 -10.94
N ASP A 207 5.01 9.11 -10.59
CA ASP A 207 4.22 7.88 -10.60
C ASP A 207 3.47 7.66 -9.27
N GLY A 208 3.62 8.59 -8.31
CA GLY A 208 3.07 8.48 -6.97
C GLY A 208 4.03 7.80 -5.99
N VAL A 209 3.57 7.64 -4.75
CA VAL A 209 4.24 6.87 -3.70
C VAL A 209 3.71 5.44 -3.68
N ASP A 210 4.59 4.44 -3.65
CA ASP A 210 4.18 3.04 -3.53
C ASP A 210 3.49 2.76 -2.17
N PRO A 211 2.21 2.32 -2.17
CA PRO A 211 1.51 1.98 -0.93
C PRO A 211 2.10 0.75 -0.22
N ALA A 212 2.74 -0.18 -0.93
CA ALA A 212 3.28 -1.39 -0.31
C ALA A 212 4.60 -1.16 0.45
N ALA A 213 5.23 0.00 0.27
CA ALA A 213 6.55 0.29 0.80
C ALA A 213 6.51 0.82 2.25
N THR A 214 7.48 0.37 3.06
CA THR A 214 7.87 1.03 4.33
C THR A 214 8.96 2.08 4.11
N GLU A 215 9.63 2.06 2.97
CA GLU A 215 10.62 3.06 2.55
C GLU A 215 10.05 3.87 1.39
N VAL A 216 9.36 4.94 1.73
CA VAL A 216 8.63 5.78 0.78
C VAL A 216 9.54 6.88 0.24
N THR A 217 9.68 6.99 -1.09
CA THR A 217 10.42 8.12 -1.68
C THR A 217 9.48 9.28 -1.98
N VAL A 218 9.77 10.46 -1.41
CA VAL A 218 9.10 11.73 -1.71
C VAL A 218 10.07 12.71 -2.37
N LEU A 219 9.51 13.76 -2.98
CA LEU A 219 10.24 14.87 -3.57
C LEU A 219 10.13 16.10 -2.66
N VAL A 220 11.26 16.67 -2.28
CA VAL A 220 11.32 17.85 -1.40
C VAL A 220 11.85 19.05 -2.17
N ASN A 221 11.16 20.18 -2.03
CA ASN A 221 11.49 21.44 -2.68
C ASN A 221 11.48 22.60 -1.67
N GLU A 222 12.51 23.44 -1.62
CA GLU A 222 12.49 24.61 -0.72
C GLU A 222 11.45 25.63 -1.21
N ARG A 223 10.59 26.17 -0.33
CA ARG A 223 9.61 27.22 -0.68
C ARG A 223 10.25 28.62 -0.73
N GLN A 224 11.33 28.83 -0.01
CA GLN A 224 12.09 30.10 -0.02
C GLN A 224 13.18 30.12 -1.11
N CYS A 225 13.55 31.32 -1.55
CA CYS A 225 14.58 31.47 -2.57
C CYS A 225 15.93 31.01 -2.03
N SER A 226 16.60 30.13 -2.79
CA SER A 226 17.79 29.44 -2.29
C SER A 226 19.05 29.54 -3.14
N SER A 227 19.05 30.44 -4.13
CA SER A 227 20.18 30.63 -5.07
C SER A 227 20.60 29.32 -5.75
N ALA A 228 19.64 28.41 -5.97
CA ALA A 228 19.86 27.06 -6.51
C ALA A 228 20.89 26.22 -5.74
N ARG A 229 21.00 26.39 -4.41
CA ARG A 229 21.79 25.46 -3.60
C ARG A 229 21.17 24.06 -3.64
N ASP A 230 21.99 23.03 -3.44
CA ASP A 230 21.50 21.69 -3.16
C ASP A 230 20.82 21.69 -1.79
N PRO A 231 19.52 21.38 -1.66
CA PRO A 231 18.83 21.41 -0.39
C PRO A 231 19.24 20.28 0.55
N ARG A 232 19.73 19.13 0.05
CA ARG A 232 19.97 17.92 0.86
C ARG A 232 20.85 18.13 2.10
N PRO A 233 21.96 18.91 2.06
CA PRO A 233 22.77 19.17 3.25
C PRO A 233 22.12 20.10 4.28
N HIS A 234 20.98 20.71 3.93
CA HIS A 234 20.28 21.72 4.71
C HIS A 234 18.89 21.26 5.18
N LEU A 235 18.40 20.12 4.68
CA LEU A 235 17.15 19.53 5.16
C LEU A 235 17.32 19.02 6.59
N ASP A 236 16.27 19.21 7.39
CA ASP A 236 16.12 18.54 8.67
C ASP A 236 15.61 17.10 8.47
N GLU A 237 15.75 16.30 9.53
CA GLU A 237 15.14 14.98 9.59
C GLU A 237 13.61 15.12 9.49
N PRO A 238 12.92 14.30 8.67
CA PRO A 238 11.47 14.34 8.58
C PRO A 238 10.82 14.00 9.93
N VAL A 239 9.77 14.75 10.27
CA VAL A 239 8.87 14.43 11.38
C VAL A 239 7.66 13.71 10.78
N ILE A 240 7.49 12.45 11.14
CA ILE A 240 6.42 11.58 10.62
C ILE A 240 5.45 11.27 11.76
N SER A 241 4.16 11.55 11.55
CA SER A 241 3.07 11.15 12.43
C SER A 241 2.20 10.12 11.70
N GLU A 242 2.30 8.86 12.14
CA GLU A 242 1.52 7.75 11.58
C GLU A 242 0.22 7.55 12.37
N HIS A 243 -0.90 7.53 11.64
CA HIS A 243 -2.23 7.24 12.15
C HIS A 243 -2.82 6.03 11.40
N ASP A 244 -3.95 5.51 11.87
CA ASP A 244 -4.61 4.34 11.27
C ASP A 244 -5.07 4.58 9.82
N ASP A 245 -5.42 5.83 9.47
CA ASP A 245 -6.00 6.21 8.18
C ASP A 245 -5.08 7.10 7.32
N ARG A 246 -4.01 7.64 7.90
CA ARG A 246 -3.13 8.59 7.20
C ARG A 246 -1.73 8.67 7.80
N VAL A 247 -0.81 9.22 7.03
CA VAL A 247 0.55 9.57 7.41
C VAL A 247 0.77 11.05 7.14
N LEU A 248 1.13 11.81 8.18
CA LEU A 248 1.45 13.22 8.08
C LEU A 248 2.97 13.39 8.09
N VAL A 249 3.51 14.13 7.12
CA VAL A 249 4.95 14.37 6.99
C VAL A 249 5.20 15.87 7.08
N THR A 250 6.01 16.30 8.05
CA THR A 250 6.51 17.67 8.12
C THR A 250 8.02 17.66 7.93
N MET A 251 8.51 18.53 7.06
CA MET A 251 9.93 18.72 6.81
C MET A 251 10.27 20.22 6.82
N SER A 252 11.53 20.54 7.09
CA SER A 252 12.05 21.90 7.00
C SER A 252 13.47 21.90 6.44
N SER A 253 13.95 23.08 6.04
CA SER A 253 15.36 23.31 5.73
C SER A 253 15.93 24.42 6.61
N GLN A 254 17.26 24.52 6.69
CA GLN A 254 17.93 25.66 7.31
C GLN A 254 17.64 26.93 6.53
N ALA A 255 17.12 27.97 7.17
CA ALA A 255 16.89 29.26 6.52
C ALA A 255 18.19 29.84 5.95
N ILE A 256 18.09 30.55 4.83
CA ILE A 256 19.24 31.23 4.24
C ILE A 256 19.41 32.58 4.90
N VAL A 257 20.61 32.83 5.40
CA VAL A 257 20.98 34.14 5.96
C VAL A 257 21.45 35.04 4.82
N GLY A 258 20.75 36.16 4.64
CA GLY A 258 21.07 37.19 3.65
C GLY A 258 20.22 37.09 2.37
N GLY A 259 20.60 37.86 1.35
CA GLY A 259 19.87 37.89 0.08
C GLY A 259 20.06 36.59 -0.71
N ALA A 260 18.97 36.01 -1.19
CA ALA A 260 18.97 34.83 -2.05
C ALA A 260 18.22 35.08 -3.36
N HIS A 261 18.65 34.41 -4.42
CA HIS A 261 18.02 34.51 -5.75
C HIS A 261 17.08 33.33 -6.00
N CYS A 262 15.94 33.62 -6.62
CA CYS A 262 14.92 32.63 -6.96
C CYS A 262 15.23 31.98 -8.33
N MET A 263 16.38 31.33 -8.43
CA MET A 263 16.68 30.46 -9.58
C MET A 263 15.91 29.15 -9.41
N GLY A 264 15.43 28.57 -10.53
CA GLY A 264 14.58 27.37 -10.52
C GLY A 264 15.09 26.29 -9.57
N ARG A 265 14.16 25.67 -8.84
CA ARG A 265 14.45 24.73 -7.77
C ARG A 265 14.05 23.34 -8.22
N ALA A 266 15.04 22.49 -8.47
CA ALA A 266 14.77 21.09 -8.79
C ALA A 266 14.45 20.36 -7.48
N PRO A 267 13.33 19.63 -7.39
CA PRO A 267 13.05 18.82 -6.22
C PRO A 267 14.13 17.75 -6.04
N VAL A 268 14.43 17.41 -4.78
CA VAL A 268 15.36 16.33 -4.44
C VAL A 268 14.59 15.14 -3.86
N PRO A 269 14.98 13.90 -4.19
CA PRO A 269 14.37 12.73 -3.57
C PRO A 269 14.83 12.60 -2.11
N VAL A 270 13.89 12.29 -1.23
CA VAL A 270 14.11 11.95 0.19
C VAL A 270 13.35 10.66 0.48
N THR A 271 14.00 9.72 1.16
CA THR A 271 13.37 8.48 1.63
C THR A 271 12.81 8.70 3.04
N LEU A 272 11.52 8.48 3.19
CA LEU A 272 10.81 8.39 4.45
C LEU A 272 10.82 6.94 4.92
N HIS A 273 11.02 6.74 6.22
CA HIS A 273 10.95 5.41 6.84
C HIS A 273 9.69 5.34 7.70
N LEU A 274 8.76 4.47 7.32
CA LEU A 274 7.52 4.19 8.04
C LEU A 274 7.66 2.93 8.90
N ASP A 275 6.96 2.87 10.03
CA ASP A 275 6.92 1.70 10.91
C ASP A 275 6.14 0.54 10.27
N GLU A 276 5.14 0.85 9.44
CA GLU A 276 4.32 -0.10 8.69
C GLU A 276 4.18 0.34 7.21
N PRO A 277 3.92 -0.58 6.25
CA PRO A 277 3.65 -0.22 4.86
C PRO A 277 2.55 0.83 4.75
N LEU A 278 2.67 1.82 3.85
CA LEU A 278 1.68 2.88 3.71
C LEU A 278 0.24 2.33 3.56
N GLY A 279 0.06 1.26 2.79
CA GLY A 279 -1.18 0.53 2.62
C GLY A 279 -2.28 1.41 2.05
N ASP A 280 -3.48 1.32 2.64
CA ASP A 280 -4.64 2.13 2.27
C ASP A 280 -4.63 3.53 2.91
N ARG A 281 -3.55 3.91 3.62
CA ARG A 281 -3.44 5.21 4.31
C ARG A 281 -3.12 6.33 3.32
N GLU A 282 -3.72 7.48 3.54
CA GLU A 282 -3.40 8.69 2.78
C GLU A 282 -2.06 9.29 3.26
N LEU A 283 -1.25 9.82 2.35
CA LEU A 283 0.00 10.52 2.69
C LEU A 283 -0.20 12.02 2.51
N TYR A 284 0.24 12.84 3.46
CA TYR A 284 0.09 14.30 3.42
C TYR A 284 1.38 15.05 3.71
N ASP A 285 1.58 16.17 3.02
CA ASP A 285 2.50 17.24 3.42
C ASP A 285 1.82 18.09 4.49
N ALA A 286 2.26 17.92 5.74
CA ALA A 286 1.82 18.67 6.89
C ALA A 286 2.71 19.91 7.17
N GLY A 287 3.49 20.36 6.20
CA GLY A 287 4.14 21.68 6.22
C GLY A 287 3.18 22.83 5.88
N THR A 288 2.08 22.55 5.18
CA THR A 288 1.02 23.49 4.85
C THR A 288 -0.19 23.33 5.76
N TRP A 289 -1.05 24.34 5.80
CA TRP A 289 -2.37 24.22 6.44
C TRP A 289 -3.51 24.64 5.50
N PRO A 290 -4.54 23.78 5.31
CA PRO A 290 -4.61 22.38 5.73
C PRO A 290 -3.47 21.53 5.15
N PRO A 291 -3.21 20.32 5.70
CA PRO A 291 -2.23 19.41 5.11
C PRO A 291 -2.55 19.10 3.65
N THR A 292 -1.55 19.16 2.77
CA THR A 292 -1.73 18.93 1.33
C THR A 292 -1.58 17.45 1.00
N PRO A 293 -2.55 16.79 0.32
CA PRO A 293 -2.41 15.40 -0.07
C PRO A 293 -1.20 15.16 -0.98
N ILE A 294 -0.41 14.13 -0.67
CA ILE A 294 0.68 13.63 -1.51
C ILE A 294 0.13 12.45 -2.31
N LYS A 295 0.30 12.49 -3.64
CA LYS A 295 -0.19 11.43 -4.53
C LYS A 295 0.43 10.08 -4.17
N VAL A 296 -0.41 9.16 -3.70
CA VAL A 296 -0.09 7.73 -3.63
C VAL A 296 -0.24 7.14 -5.03
N ALA A 297 0.65 6.24 -5.42
CA ALA A 297 0.58 5.56 -6.70
C ALA A 297 -0.77 4.85 -6.78
N ASP A 298 -1.48 5.07 -7.89
CA ASP A 298 -2.75 4.40 -8.12
C ASP A 298 -2.47 2.90 -8.21
N GLU A 299 -3.12 2.06 -7.40
CA GLU A 299 -3.14 0.63 -7.72
C GLU A 299 -3.89 0.45 -9.04
N GLN A 300 -3.35 -0.35 -9.95
CA GLN A 300 -4.04 -0.68 -11.18
C GLN A 300 -4.79 -2.01 -11.04
N VAL A 301 -5.95 -2.06 -11.69
CA VAL A 301 -6.76 -3.26 -11.82
C VAL A 301 -6.44 -3.93 -13.14
N ILE A 302 -5.92 -5.15 -13.09
CA ILE A 302 -5.73 -5.99 -14.27
C ILE A 302 -6.93 -6.92 -14.42
N VAL A 303 -7.53 -6.93 -15.61
CA VAL A 303 -8.62 -7.85 -15.96
C VAL A 303 -8.18 -8.71 -17.14
N GLU A 304 -7.92 -9.99 -16.88
CA GLU A 304 -7.48 -10.95 -17.90
C GLU A 304 -8.32 -12.22 -17.81
N ARG A 305 -8.86 -12.67 -18.96
CA ARG A 305 -9.73 -13.86 -19.06
C ARG A 305 -10.93 -13.85 -18.09
N GLY A 306 -11.42 -12.67 -17.74
CA GLY A 306 -12.52 -12.51 -16.78
C GLY A 306 -12.11 -12.63 -15.31
N VAL A 307 -10.82 -12.64 -15.02
CA VAL A 307 -10.25 -12.58 -13.67
C VAL A 307 -9.75 -11.15 -13.40
N THR A 308 -10.19 -10.57 -12.29
CA THR A 308 -9.75 -9.25 -11.82
C THR A 308 -8.64 -9.42 -10.79
N VAL A 309 -7.60 -8.59 -10.87
CA VAL A 309 -6.52 -8.47 -9.88
C VAL A 309 -6.39 -6.99 -9.52
N GLY A 310 -6.74 -6.62 -8.29
CA GLY A 310 -6.96 -5.21 -7.91
C GLY A 310 -5.74 -4.44 -7.39
N ARG A 311 -4.77 -5.12 -6.77
CA ARG A 311 -3.62 -4.50 -6.08
C ARG A 311 -2.33 -4.62 -6.88
N VAL A 312 -2.39 -4.32 -8.18
CA VAL A 312 -1.19 -4.38 -9.03
C VAL A 312 -0.53 -3.00 -9.04
N PRO A 313 0.80 -2.89 -8.87
CA PRO A 313 1.46 -1.59 -8.92
C PRO A 313 1.23 -0.88 -10.26
N ALA A 314 0.95 0.43 -10.23
CA ALA A 314 0.59 1.23 -11.41
C ALA A 314 1.64 1.21 -12.54
N ASP A 315 2.91 1.02 -12.17
CA ASP A 315 4.03 1.02 -13.11
C ASP A 315 4.14 -0.28 -13.90
N TRP A 316 3.42 -1.34 -13.50
CA TRP A 316 3.42 -2.60 -14.22
C TRP A 316 2.77 -2.47 -15.60
N ARG A 317 3.35 -3.14 -16.59
CA ARG A 317 2.90 -3.11 -17.99
C ARG A 317 2.80 -4.52 -18.52
N GLU A 318 1.93 -4.69 -19.51
CA GLU A 318 1.81 -5.93 -20.25
C GLU A 318 3.01 -6.13 -21.18
N PHE A 319 3.61 -7.32 -21.13
CA PHE A 319 4.66 -7.77 -22.02
C PHE A 319 4.29 -9.11 -22.66
N THR A 320 4.75 -9.31 -23.89
CA THR A 320 4.65 -10.61 -24.57
C THR A 320 6.02 -11.26 -24.56
N CYS A 321 6.19 -12.28 -23.73
CA CYS A 321 7.43 -13.02 -23.60
C CYS A 321 7.43 -14.23 -24.52
N VAL A 322 8.60 -14.61 -25.01
CA VAL A 322 8.82 -15.80 -25.84
C VAL A 322 9.51 -16.85 -24.97
N TRP A 323 9.05 -18.10 -25.02
CA TRP A 323 9.76 -19.20 -24.40
C TRP A 323 11.09 -19.45 -25.13
N ASP A 324 12.17 -19.69 -24.39
CA ASP A 324 13.47 -20.10 -24.95
C ASP A 324 13.48 -21.57 -25.41
N ASP A 325 12.32 -22.24 -25.45
CA ASP A 325 12.20 -23.57 -26.01
C ASP A 325 12.21 -23.54 -27.55
N GLU A 326 12.59 -24.67 -28.16
CA GLU A 326 12.68 -24.79 -29.62
C GLU A 326 11.33 -24.54 -30.34
N ASP A 327 10.22 -24.55 -29.58
CA ASP A 327 8.85 -24.43 -30.07
C ASP A 327 8.34 -22.97 -30.10
N GLY A 328 9.04 -22.02 -29.46
CA GLY A 328 8.83 -20.57 -29.65
C GLY A 328 7.46 -20.07 -29.25
N GLY A 329 6.84 -20.66 -28.23
CA GLY A 329 5.55 -20.19 -27.71
C GLY A 329 5.65 -18.78 -27.14
N THR A 330 4.54 -18.03 -27.12
CA THR A 330 4.46 -16.75 -26.43
C THR A 330 3.46 -16.77 -25.29
N PHE A 331 3.69 -15.93 -24.27
CA PHE A 331 2.77 -15.75 -23.15
C PHE A 331 2.77 -14.28 -22.72
N GLN A 332 1.62 -13.85 -22.19
CA GLN A 332 1.46 -12.51 -21.64
C GLN A 332 1.80 -12.51 -20.16
N VAL A 333 2.59 -11.52 -19.74
CA VAL A 333 2.89 -11.23 -18.35
C VAL A 333 2.75 -9.75 -18.07
N TYR A 334 2.62 -9.41 -16.81
CA TYR A 334 2.65 -8.04 -16.33
C TYR A 334 3.83 -7.87 -15.38
N GLY A 335 4.57 -6.78 -15.50
CA GLY A 335 5.68 -6.47 -14.61
C GLY A 335 6.19 -5.05 -14.82
N PRO A 336 7.15 -4.56 -14.02
CA PRO A 336 7.67 -3.19 -14.13
C PRO A 336 8.52 -3.00 -15.39
N GLU A 337 9.33 -3.99 -15.77
CA GLU A 337 10.19 -4.00 -16.94
C GLU A 337 10.11 -5.33 -17.70
N GLU A 338 10.29 -5.28 -19.03
CA GLU A 338 10.16 -6.46 -19.90
C GLU A 338 11.17 -7.56 -19.53
N GLU A 339 12.42 -7.19 -19.25
CA GLU A 339 13.47 -8.14 -18.89
C GLU A 339 13.11 -8.91 -17.62
N ASP A 340 12.72 -8.21 -16.56
CA ASP A 340 12.37 -8.83 -15.28
C ASP A 340 11.07 -9.63 -15.33
N ALA A 341 10.09 -9.15 -16.09
CA ALA A 341 8.82 -9.84 -16.27
C ALA A 341 9.00 -11.15 -17.07
N CYS A 342 9.73 -11.10 -18.18
CA CYS A 342 10.01 -12.28 -19.01
C CYS A 342 11.01 -13.25 -18.38
N ALA A 343 11.90 -12.77 -17.50
CA ALA A 343 12.78 -13.61 -16.69
C ALA A 343 12.11 -14.11 -15.40
N TYR A 344 10.83 -13.81 -15.16
CA TYR A 344 10.09 -14.24 -13.98
C TYR A 344 10.73 -13.79 -12.65
N ARG A 345 11.36 -12.61 -12.62
CA ARG A 345 11.90 -11.99 -11.40
C ARG A 345 10.84 -11.17 -10.68
N THR A 346 10.06 -10.42 -11.46
CA THR A 346 8.91 -9.63 -11.00
C THR A 346 7.81 -9.70 -12.05
N ALA A 347 6.84 -10.57 -11.86
CA ALA A 347 5.83 -10.86 -12.87
C ALA A 347 4.48 -11.29 -12.27
N LEU A 348 3.40 -10.97 -12.98
CA LEU A 348 2.07 -11.51 -12.81
C LEU A 348 1.67 -12.19 -14.13
N ALA A 349 1.23 -13.43 -14.05
CA ALA A 349 0.88 -14.23 -15.21
C ALA A 349 -0.45 -14.98 -15.00
N PHE A 350 -1.15 -15.21 -16.10
CA PHE A 350 -2.42 -15.92 -16.13
C PHE A 350 -2.27 -17.21 -16.92
N TYR A 351 -2.42 -18.35 -16.26
CA TYR A 351 -2.35 -19.67 -16.88
C TYR A 351 -3.72 -20.32 -16.93
N GLY A 352 -3.97 -21.14 -17.95
CA GLY A 352 -5.10 -22.07 -17.90
C GLY A 352 -4.87 -23.08 -16.77
N ALA A 353 -5.85 -23.27 -15.88
CA ALA A 353 -5.70 -24.16 -14.73
C ALA A 353 -5.35 -25.60 -15.12
N ALA A 354 -5.81 -26.06 -16.29
CA ALA A 354 -5.51 -27.39 -16.83
C ALA A 354 -4.06 -27.58 -17.31
N THR A 355 -3.35 -26.48 -17.58
CA THR A 355 -1.96 -26.49 -18.07
C THR A 355 -0.97 -25.93 -17.04
N PHE A 356 -1.45 -25.46 -15.90
CA PHE A 356 -0.63 -24.89 -14.85
C PHE A 356 -0.13 -26.00 -13.91
N ASP A 357 1.19 -26.13 -13.80
CA ASP A 357 1.86 -27.15 -12.99
C ASP A 357 2.60 -26.49 -11.79
N PRO A 358 1.91 -26.28 -10.66
CA PRO A 358 2.50 -25.61 -9.52
C PRO A 358 3.40 -26.52 -8.69
N ALA A 359 4.53 -25.98 -8.22
CA ALA A 359 5.42 -26.68 -7.29
C ALA A 359 4.92 -26.72 -5.83
N HIS A 360 3.91 -25.92 -5.47
CA HIS A 360 3.38 -25.77 -4.12
C HIS A 360 1.84 -25.61 -4.11
N GLY A 361 1.23 -25.45 -2.94
CA GLY A 361 -0.23 -25.31 -2.85
C GLY A 361 -0.75 -23.92 -3.27
N PRO A 362 -2.04 -23.81 -3.66
CA PRO A 362 -2.67 -22.51 -3.92
C PRO A 362 -2.76 -21.68 -2.63
N GLY A 363 -2.44 -20.39 -2.73
CA GLY A 363 -2.35 -19.43 -1.61
C GLY A 363 -1.09 -19.57 -0.77
N GLU A 364 -0.20 -20.53 -1.08
CA GLU A 364 1.12 -20.61 -0.45
C GLU A 364 2.09 -19.66 -1.17
N VAL A 365 2.71 -18.77 -0.39
CA VAL A 365 3.77 -17.88 -0.85
C VAL A 365 5.11 -18.47 -0.42
N VAL A 366 5.88 -18.94 -1.39
CA VAL A 366 7.16 -19.61 -1.19
C VAL A 366 8.30 -18.70 -1.58
N ARG A 367 9.41 -18.81 -0.83
CA ARG A 367 10.65 -18.12 -1.15
C ARG A 367 11.45 -18.94 -2.14
N ASP A 368 11.94 -18.32 -3.21
CA ASP A 368 12.89 -18.91 -4.15
C ASP A 368 14.22 -18.12 -4.12
N GLU A 369 15.33 -18.86 -4.23
CA GLU A 369 16.69 -18.32 -4.25
C GLU A 369 17.37 -18.78 -5.55
N GLY A 370 17.06 -18.10 -6.66
CA GLY A 370 17.60 -18.37 -7.99
C GLY A 370 18.61 -17.31 -8.44
N GLU A 371 19.62 -17.70 -9.24
CA GLU A 371 20.56 -16.83 -9.98
C GLU A 371 21.07 -15.53 -9.29
N GLY A 372 21.18 -15.53 -7.96
CA GLY A 372 21.67 -14.38 -7.19
C GLY A 372 20.60 -13.36 -6.77
N PHE A 373 19.32 -13.66 -6.98
CA PHE A 373 18.18 -12.91 -6.46
C PHE A 373 17.34 -13.76 -5.51
N THR A 374 16.59 -13.09 -4.63
CA THR A 374 15.56 -13.72 -3.79
C THR A 374 14.22 -13.22 -4.27
N THR A 375 13.31 -14.14 -4.57
CA THR A 375 11.92 -13.82 -4.93
C THR A 375 10.95 -14.57 -4.03
N TRP A 376 9.72 -14.08 -4.01
CA TRP A 376 8.57 -14.70 -3.38
C TRP A 376 7.54 -14.98 -4.47
N GLY A 377 7.22 -16.25 -4.65
CA GLY A 377 6.29 -16.72 -5.67
C GLY A 377 5.06 -17.35 -5.02
N GLY A 378 3.90 -17.16 -5.65
CA GLY A 378 2.65 -17.76 -5.19
C GLY A 378 1.63 -17.84 -6.32
N PHE A 379 0.57 -18.62 -6.12
CA PHE A 379 -0.57 -18.60 -7.04
C PHE A 379 -1.89 -18.81 -6.32
N VAL A 380 -2.96 -18.38 -6.95
CA VAL A 380 -4.34 -18.72 -6.59
C VAL A 380 -5.12 -19.10 -7.84
N TYR A 381 -6.20 -19.85 -7.68
CA TYR A 381 -7.13 -20.09 -8.77
C TYR A 381 -8.23 -19.03 -8.77
N SER A 382 -8.70 -18.68 -9.95
CA SER A 382 -9.88 -17.86 -10.15
C SER A 382 -11.13 -18.49 -9.53
N ALA A 383 -12.15 -17.67 -9.34
CA ALA A 383 -13.51 -18.03 -8.99
C ALA A 383 -14.05 -19.34 -9.60
N ASP A 384 -13.87 -19.47 -10.91
CA ASP A 384 -14.38 -20.56 -11.72
C ASP A 384 -13.39 -21.73 -11.85
N GLN A 385 -12.24 -21.63 -11.17
CA GLN A 385 -11.12 -22.58 -11.20
C GLN A 385 -10.56 -22.84 -12.60
N ARG A 386 -10.79 -21.95 -13.56
CA ARG A 386 -10.30 -22.11 -14.94
C ARG A 386 -8.97 -21.41 -15.18
N THR A 387 -8.61 -20.46 -14.33
CA THR A 387 -7.40 -19.66 -14.47
C THR A 387 -6.59 -19.73 -13.19
N ALA A 388 -5.30 -20.05 -13.32
CA ALA A 388 -4.34 -19.85 -12.24
C ALA A 388 -3.71 -18.46 -12.42
N VAL A 389 -3.81 -17.64 -11.39
CA VAL A 389 -3.11 -16.36 -11.29
C VAL A 389 -1.86 -16.62 -10.48
N TRP A 390 -0.72 -16.51 -11.14
CA TRP A 390 0.58 -16.69 -10.52
C TRP A 390 1.31 -15.37 -10.47
N VAL A 391 1.96 -15.09 -9.34
CA VAL A 391 2.73 -13.86 -9.14
C VAL A 391 4.06 -14.19 -8.50
N VAL A 392 5.08 -13.46 -8.91
CA VAL A 392 6.42 -13.47 -8.32
C VAL A 392 6.89 -12.04 -8.14
N THR A 393 7.42 -11.72 -6.96
CA THR A 393 7.99 -10.40 -6.66
C THR A 393 9.20 -10.53 -5.74
N PRO A 394 10.09 -9.52 -5.65
CA PRO A 394 11.18 -9.50 -4.66
C PRO A 394 10.67 -9.40 -3.22
N GLU A 395 9.46 -8.85 -3.05
CA GLU A 395 8.84 -8.54 -1.77
C GLU A 395 7.66 -9.45 -1.48
N ARG A 396 7.77 -10.23 -0.39
CA ARG A 396 6.70 -11.14 0.06
C ARG A 396 5.35 -10.45 0.24
N ALA A 397 5.36 -9.25 0.82
CA ALA A 397 4.15 -8.51 1.12
C ALA A 397 3.39 -8.14 -0.17
N LEU A 398 4.11 -7.74 -1.22
CA LEU A 398 3.52 -7.46 -2.52
C LEU A 398 2.97 -8.74 -3.18
N THR A 399 3.67 -9.87 -3.08
CA THR A 399 3.16 -11.17 -3.55
C THR A 399 1.83 -11.52 -2.89
N GLU A 400 1.78 -11.42 -1.55
CA GLU A 400 0.58 -11.70 -0.75
C GLU A 400 -0.56 -10.74 -1.12
N ALA A 401 -0.29 -9.43 -1.22
CA ALA A 401 -1.28 -8.42 -1.57
C ALA A 401 -1.89 -8.64 -2.97
N ILE A 402 -1.07 -8.95 -3.98
CA ILE A 402 -1.56 -9.22 -5.33
C ILE A 402 -2.46 -10.47 -5.32
N LEU A 403 -2.04 -11.56 -4.68
CA LEU A 403 -2.83 -12.80 -4.61
C LEU A 403 -4.14 -12.63 -3.84
N GLU A 404 -4.12 -11.85 -2.75
CA GLU A 404 -5.32 -11.53 -1.97
C GLU A 404 -6.31 -10.65 -2.76
N SER A 405 -5.80 -9.85 -3.71
CA SER A 405 -6.61 -8.98 -4.56
C SER A 405 -7.25 -9.66 -5.78
N VAL A 406 -6.96 -10.95 -6.01
CA VAL A 406 -7.62 -11.71 -7.06
C VAL A 406 -9.07 -11.92 -6.67
N ASP A 407 -10.01 -11.48 -7.51
CA ASP A 407 -11.46 -11.65 -7.29
C ASP A 407 -11.81 -13.15 -7.13
N ALA A 408 -11.77 -13.62 -5.88
CA ALA A 408 -12.15 -14.95 -5.46
C ALA A 408 -13.52 -14.87 -4.75
N PRO A 409 -14.63 -15.31 -5.36
CA PRO A 409 -15.92 -15.34 -4.72
C PRO A 409 -15.89 -16.33 -3.54
N GLY A 410 -15.91 -15.77 -2.33
CA GLY A 410 -16.34 -16.48 -1.12
C GLY A 410 -15.39 -17.60 -0.64
N SER A 411 -14.08 -17.38 -0.67
CA SER A 411 -13.14 -18.32 -0.06
C SER A 411 -12.02 -17.61 0.69
N SER A 412 -12.12 -17.64 2.03
CA SER A 412 -10.96 -18.04 2.83
C SER A 412 -10.47 -19.39 2.28
N HIS A 413 -9.55 -19.36 1.32
CA HIS A 413 -9.00 -20.57 0.68
C HIS A 413 -8.33 -21.52 1.68
N ARG A 414 -7.97 -21.02 2.88
CA ARG A 414 -7.55 -21.85 4.02
C ARG A 414 -8.54 -22.95 4.40
N ASP A 415 -9.85 -22.78 4.15
CA ASP A 415 -10.86 -23.75 4.59
C ASP A 415 -11.19 -24.83 3.54
N LYS A 416 -10.84 -24.64 2.25
CA LYS A 416 -11.27 -25.54 1.16
C LYS A 416 -10.19 -26.53 0.69
N ALA A 417 -8.91 -26.22 0.83
CA ALA A 417 -7.84 -27.21 0.57
C ALA A 417 -7.88 -28.38 1.58
N ALA A 418 -8.49 -28.18 2.74
CA ALA A 418 -8.72 -29.21 3.75
C ALA A 418 -9.86 -30.20 3.42
N SER A 419 -10.58 -30.04 2.29
CA SER A 419 -11.82 -30.81 2.02
C SER A 419 -11.79 -31.73 0.79
N LEU A 420 -10.62 -32.15 0.29
CA LEU A 420 -10.57 -33.34 -0.56
C LEU A 420 -10.44 -34.58 0.37
N PRO A 421 -11.47 -35.44 0.45
CA PRO A 421 -11.53 -36.49 1.47
C PRO A 421 -10.53 -37.65 1.26
N CYS A 422 -9.82 -37.70 0.14
CA CYS A 422 -8.88 -38.78 -0.19
C CYS A 422 -7.56 -38.22 -0.75
N ASP A 423 -6.44 -38.79 -0.28
CA ASP A 423 -5.12 -38.57 -0.85
C ASP A 423 -4.90 -39.58 -2.00
N PRO A 424 -4.78 -39.11 -3.24
CA PRO A 424 -4.71 -39.99 -4.39
C PRO A 424 -3.40 -40.77 -4.48
N GLY A 425 -2.36 -40.37 -3.75
CA GLY A 425 -1.05 -41.03 -3.79
C GLY A 425 -0.35 -40.94 -5.16
N MET A 426 0.98 -41.06 -5.13
CA MET A 426 1.81 -41.11 -6.34
C MET A 426 1.79 -42.54 -6.92
N GLY A 427 0.72 -42.90 -7.65
CA GLY A 427 0.66 -44.09 -8.51
C GLY A 427 -0.30 -45.22 -8.08
N GLU A 428 -0.49 -45.48 -6.79
CA GLU A 428 -1.53 -46.41 -6.30
C GLU A 428 -2.41 -45.67 -5.27
N PRO A 429 -3.73 -45.57 -5.50
CA PRO A 429 -4.64 -44.93 -4.55
C PRO A 429 -4.54 -45.60 -3.18
N ARG A 430 -4.27 -44.82 -2.13
CA ARG A 430 -4.26 -45.32 -0.75
C ARG A 430 -5.50 -44.78 -0.01
N PRO A 431 -6.35 -45.65 0.55
CA PRO A 431 -7.47 -45.19 1.34
C PRO A 431 -6.98 -44.42 2.58
N ARG A 432 -7.54 -43.23 2.82
CA ARG A 432 -7.38 -42.46 4.07
C ARG A 432 -8.67 -42.53 4.89
N GLU A 433 -8.52 -42.34 6.19
CA GLU A 433 -9.65 -42.21 7.11
C GLU A 433 -10.51 -41.00 6.70
N GLY A 434 -11.76 -41.26 6.30
CA GLY A 434 -12.67 -40.24 5.74
C GLY A 434 -13.07 -40.47 4.27
N CYS A 435 -12.44 -41.41 3.56
CA CYS A 435 -12.85 -41.77 2.21
C CYS A 435 -14.25 -42.46 2.20
N PRO A 436 -15.16 -42.10 1.27
CA PRO A 436 -16.49 -42.71 1.16
C PRO A 436 -16.45 -44.22 0.91
N ASP A 437 -15.37 -44.71 0.32
CA ASP A 437 -15.12 -46.13 0.08
C ASP A 437 -13.66 -46.44 0.44
N PRO A 438 -13.38 -47.30 1.44
CA PRO A 438 -12.01 -47.66 1.81
C PRO A 438 -11.37 -48.68 0.86
N ASN A 439 -12.09 -49.26 -0.12
CA ASN A 439 -11.58 -50.24 -1.08
C ASN A 439 -12.15 -49.95 -2.49
N PRO A 440 -11.58 -48.99 -3.24
CA PRO A 440 -12.06 -48.70 -4.60
C PRO A 440 -11.90 -49.91 -5.52
N ASP A 441 -12.84 -50.08 -6.45
CA ASP A 441 -12.71 -51.04 -7.53
C ASP A 441 -11.68 -50.51 -8.56
N ILE A 442 -10.55 -51.22 -8.70
CA ILE A 442 -9.48 -50.89 -9.65
C ILE A 442 -9.66 -51.72 -10.91
N GLY A 443 -9.68 -51.09 -12.08
CA GLY A 443 -9.80 -51.80 -13.35
C GLY A 443 -9.38 -50.96 -14.56
N TRP A 444 -9.72 -51.45 -15.74
CA TRP A 444 -9.43 -50.78 -17.02
C TRP A 444 -10.71 -50.30 -17.64
N LEU A 445 -10.74 -49.07 -18.16
CA LEU A 445 -11.79 -48.69 -19.11
C LEU A 445 -11.33 -49.01 -20.51
N LEU A 446 -12.21 -49.71 -21.22
CA LEU A 446 -12.17 -49.92 -22.65
C LEU A 446 -13.32 -49.14 -23.27
N MET A 447 -13.00 -48.17 -24.10
CA MET A 447 -13.99 -47.49 -24.93
C MET A 447 -13.98 -48.04 -26.35
N ASP A 448 -15.17 -48.38 -26.84
CA ASP A 448 -15.42 -48.67 -28.24
C ASP A 448 -16.59 -47.81 -28.75
N ARG A 449 -16.95 -47.98 -30.04
CA ARG A 449 -18.07 -47.22 -30.64
C ARG A 449 -19.41 -47.45 -29.95
N ALA A 450 -19.55 -48.49 -29.14
CA ALA A 450 -20.75 -48.79 -28.40
C ALA A 450 -20.77 -48.13 -27.01
N GLY A 451 -19.65 -47.61 -26.47
CA GLY A 451 -19.60 -46.87 -25.20
C GLY A 451 -18.40 -47.24 -24.33
N VAL A 452 -18.46 -46.85 -23.05
CA VAL A 452 -17.42 -47.13 -22.04
C VAL A 452 -17.72 -48.46 -21.35
N THR A 453 -16.75 -49.37 -21.34
CA THR A 453 -16.81 -50.64 -20.63
C THR A 453 -15.69 -50.73 -19.61
N TRP A 454 -16.03 -51.00 -18.35
CA TRP A 454 -15.07 -51.32 -17.31
C TRP A 454 -14.72 -52.80 -17.34
N PHE A 455 -13.44 -53.09 -17.14
CA PHE A 455 -12.86 -54.42 -17.14
C PHE A 455 -12.04 -54.61 -15.87
N ASP A 456 -12.49 -55.53 -15.03
CA ASP A 456 -11.78 -55.99 -13.83
C ASP A 456 -10.93 -57.22 -14.17
N PRO A 457 -9.59 -57.11 -14.19
CA PRO A 457 -8.72 -58.25 -14.44
C PRO A 457 -8.65 -59.23 -13.25
N GLY A 458 -9.10 -58.83 -12.05
CA GLY A 458 -9.02 -59.61 -10.81
C GLY A 458 -10.19 -60.55 -10.55
N ARG A 459 -11.35 -60.35 -11.19
CA ARG A 459 -12.49 -61.27 -11.11
C ARG A 459 -12.25 -62.52 -11.96
N SER A 460 -11.83 -63.59 -11.30
CA SER A 460 -11.40 -64.86 -11.88
C SER A 460 -12.44 -65.52 -12.80
N GLY A 461 -12.17 -65.53 -14.10
CA GLY A 461 -12.80 -66.33 -15.14
C GLY A 461 -12.20 -65.91 -16.48
N THR A 462 -11.84 -66.85 -17.36
CA THR A 462 -11.00 -66.62 -18.57
C THR A 462 -11.60 -65.69 -19.64
N ASP A 463 -12.72 -65.03 -19.37
CA ASP A 463 -13.22 -63.86 -20.08
C ASP A 463 -13.77 -62.90 -19.02
N GLY A 464 -12.94 -61.96 -18.54
CA GLY A 464 -13.34 -61.02 -17.49
C GLY A 464 -14.66 -60.32 -17.84
N GLU A 465 -15.58 -60.27 -16.87
CA GLU A 465 -16.91 -59.69 -17.05
C GLU A 465 -16.77 -58.21 -17.41
N ARG A 466 -17.15 -57.85 -18.64
CA ARG A 466 -17.18 -56.46 -19.09
C ARG A 466 -18.47 -55.82 -18.57
N ILE A 467 -18.34 -54.89 -17.64
CA ILE A 467 -19.48 -54.13 -17.14
C ILE A 467 -19.54 -52.83 -17.94
N ARG A 468 -20.66 -52.60 -18.63
CA ARG A 468 -20.88 -51.33 -19.30
C ARG A 468 -21.13 -50.27 -18.23
N VAL A 469 -20.29 -49.24 -18.19
CA VAL A 469 -20.42 -48.14 -17.24
C VAL A 469 -21.04 -46.98 -18.01
N GLU A 470 -22.24 -46.59 -17.63
CA GLU A 470 -22.78 -45.31 -18.09
C GLU A 470 -22.10 -44.21 -17.27
N LEU A 471 -21.34 -43.36 -17.94
CA LEU A 471 -20.80 -42.13 -17.35
C LEU A 471 -21.88 -41.05 -17.47
N PRO A 472 -22.64 -40.73 -16.42
CA PRO A 472 -23.56 -39.60 -16.49
C PRO A 472 -22.76 -38.32 -16.74
N ALA A 473 -23.38 -37.34 -17.40
CA ALA A 473 -22.76 -36.06 -17.77
C ALA A 473 -22.24 -35.23 -16.58
N VAL A 474 -22.50 -35.65 -15.34
CA VAL A 474 -22.12 -34.98 -14.08
C VAL A 474 -21.07 -35.77 -13.28
N SER A 475 -20.38 -36.71 -13.90
CA SER A 475 -19.25 -37.40 -13.25
C SER A 475 -18.09 -36.42 -13.07
N ALA A 476 -17.33 -36.54 -11.97
CA ALA A 476 -16.06 -35.84 -11.82
C ALA A 476 -14.93 -36.77 -12.28
N CYS A 477 -14.08 -36.29 -13.19
CA CYS A 477 -12.91 -37.01 -13.65
C CYS A 477 -11.68 -36.36 -13.00
N SER A 478 -10.86 -37.11 -12.28
CA SER A 478 -9.52 -36.64 -11.90
C SER A 478 -8.48 -37.46 -12.63
N GLY A 479 -7.31 -36.89 -12.94
CA GLY A 479 -6.24 -37.61 -13.61
C GLY A 479 -4.86 -37.18 -13.18
N VAL A 480 -3.93 -38.15 -13.16
CA VAL A 480 -2.49 -37.90 -13.08
C VAL A 480 -1.92 -37.83 -14.50
N ILE A 481 -1.27 -36.72 -14.83
CA ILE A 481 -0.59 -36.55 -16.11
C ILE A 481 0.91 -36.79 -15.89
N THR A 482 1.45 -37.84 -16.51
CA THR A 482 2.88 -38.12 -16.53
C THR A 482 3.43 -37.96 -17.94
N VAL A 483 3.91 -36.77 -18.29
CA VAL A 483 4.64 -36.54 -19.55
C VAL A 483 6.14 -36.70 -19.31
N GLY A 484 6.69 -37.91 -19.48
CA GLY A 484 8.15 -38.12 -19.54
C GLY A 484 8.97 -37.81 -18.27
N TYR A 485 8.35 -37.42 -17.16
CA TYR A 485 9.04 -37.14 -15.90
C TYR A 485 9.39 -38.41 -15.12
N ARG A 486 10.52 -38.38 -14.39
CA ARG A 486 10.92 -39.46 -13.46
C ARG A 486 10.13 -39.47 -12.14
N VAL A 487 9.25 -38.48 -11.94
CA VAL A 487 8.44 -38.27 -10.73
C VAL A 487 7.02 -37.93 -11.19
N PRO A 488 5.96 -38.64 -10.74
CA PRO A 488 4.58 -38.33 -11.12
C PRO A 488 4.12 -36.97 -10.58
N LEU A 489 3.24 -36.29 -11.31
CA LEU A 489 2.52 -35.09 -10.84
C LEU A 489 1.31 -35.49 -9.97
N GLY A 490 0.77 -34.56 -9.17
CA GLY A 490 -0.44 -34.80 -8.36
C GLY A 490 -1.71 -34.94 -9.22
N ASP A 491 -2.82 -35.34 -8.60
CA ASP A 491 -4.14 -35.40 -9.27
C ASP A 491 -4.62 -34.00 -9.68
N HIS A 492 -5.06 -33.85 -10.93
CA HIS A 492 -5.80 -32.68 -11.40
C HIS A 492 -7.26 -33.05 -11.65
N LEU A 493 -8.21 -32.16 -11.32
CA LEU A 493 -9.60 -32.28 -11.76
C LEU A 493 -9.67 -31.93 -13.25
N VAL A 494 -10.18 -32.84 -14.05
CA VAL A 494 -10.35 -32.68 -15.50
C VAL A 494 -11.85 -32.72 -15.82
N ASP A 495 -12.28 -31.83 -16.71
CA ASP A 495 -13.64 -31.89 -17.24
C ASP A 495 -13.86 -33.22 -17.99
N CYS A 496 -14.89 -33.98 -17.61
CA CYS A 496 -15.16 -35.26 -18.25
C CYS A 496 -15.55 -35.13 -19.74
N GLY A 497 -15.98 -33.95 -20.21
CA GLY A 497 -16.23 -33.66 -21.61
C GLY A 497 -14.94 -33.62 -22.43
N ALA A 498 -13.92 -32.91 -21.94
CA ALA A 498 -12.58 -32.88 -22.56
C ALA A 498 -11.96 -34.29 -22.63
N PHE A 499 -12.17 -35.09 -21.58
CA PHE A 499 -11.75 -36.50 -21.58
C PHE A 499 -12.48 -37.33 -22.64
N ARG A 500 -13.77 -37.10 -22.83
CA ARG A 500 -14.57 -37.82 -23.83
C ARG A 500 -14.11 -37.52 -25.26
N GLU A 501 -13.70 -36.28 -25.52
CA GLU A 501 -13.18 -35.87 -26.83
C GLU A 501 -11.89 -36.63 -27.19
N VAL A 502 -10.92 -36.72 -26.28
CA VAL A 502 -9.69 -37.51 -26.46
C VAL A 502 -9.98 -38.99 -26.75
N LEU A 503 -10.99 -39.54 -26.08
CA LEU A 503 -11.38 -40.94 -26.25
C LEU A 503 -12.14 -41.20 -27.56
N ASP A 504 -12.97 -40.26 -28.01
CA ASP A 504 -13.66 -40.35 -29.31
C ASP A 504 -12.66 -40.34 -30.48
N GLU A 505 -11.54 -39.63 -30.32
CA GLU A 505 -10.44 -39.57 -31.30
C GLU A 505 -9.54 -40.84 -31.31
N SER A 506 -9.53 -41.62 -30.22
CA SER A 506 -8.61 -42.75 -30.01
C SER A 506 -9.34 -44.07 -29.67
N PRO A 507 -10.17 -44.62 -30.59
CA PRO A 507 -10.95 -45.83 -30.32
C PRO A 507 -10.06 -47.04 -30.01
N GLY A 508 -10.30 -47.69 -28.88
CA GLY A 508 -9.54 -48.86 -28.41
C GLY A 508 -8.38 -48.55 -27.45
N LEU A 509 -8.16 -47.27 -27.11
CA LEU A 509 -7.24 -46.88 -26.03
C LEU A 509 -7.71 -47.49 -24.70
N LYS A 510 -6.79 -48.16 -23.99
CA LYS A 510 -7.03 -48.70 -22.65
C LYS A 510 -6.45 -47.73 -21.63
N ILE A 511 -7.27 -47.23 -20.73
CA ILE A 511 -6.83 -46.31 -19.68
C ILE A 511 -7.06 -46.97 -18.31
N PRO A 512 -6.04 -47.03 -17.44
CA PRO A 512 -6.21 -47.53 -16.08
C PRO A 512 -7.04 -46.52 -15.27
N VAL A 513 -8.07 -47.03 -14.57
CA VAL A 513 -8.91 -46.21 -13.71
C VAL A 513 -9.15 -46.84 -12.35
N ALA A 514 -9.34 -45.99 -11.35
CA ALA A 514 -10.02 -46.33 -10.11
C ALA A 514 -11.45 -45.75 -10.15
N VAL A 515 -12.44 -46.59 -9.83
CA VAL A 515 -13.84 -46.16 -9.76
C VAL A 515 -14.30 -46.22 -8.31
N TRP A 516 -14.77 -45.09 -7.80
CA TRP A 516 -15.29 -44.98 -6.44
C TRP A 516 -16.82 -44.93 -6.51
N SER A 517 -17.51 -45.94 -5.97
CA SER A 517 -18.97 -46.09 -6.13
C SER A 517 -19.78 -45.80 -4.85
N GLY A 518 -19.12 -45.45 -3.74
CA GLY A 518 -19.75 -45.31 -2.41
C GLY A 518 -20.70 -44.10 -2.22
N SER A 519 -20.66 -43.08 -3.09
CA SER A 519 -21.37 -41.80 -2.88
C SER A 519 -22.64 -41.61 -3.71
N GLY A 520 -23.08 -42.63 -4.48
CA GLY A 520 -24.25 -42.53 -5.37
C GLY A 520 -23.98 -41.82 -6.71
N VAL A 521 -22.79 -41.23 -6.88
CA VAL A 521 -22.25 -40.75 -8.16
C VAL A 521 -20.87 -41.39 -8.33
N PRO A 522 -20.62 -42.17 -9.40
CA PRO A 522 -19.30 -42.77 -9.60
C PRO A 522 -18.26 -41.67 -9.82
N ILE A 523 -17.23 -41.63 -8.98
CA ILE A 523 -16.04 -40.78 -9.22
C ILE A 523 -15.04 -41.63 -10.00
N LEU A 524 -14.53 -41.06 -11.08
CA LEU A 524 -13.60 -41.73 -11.98
C LEU A 524 -12.23 -41.08 -11.84
N GLN A 525 -11.25 -41.83 -11.32
CA GLN A 525 -9.88 -41.37 -11.22
C GLN A 525 -9.02 -42.10 -12.26
N LEU A 526 -8.34 -41.33 -13.11
CA LEU A 526 -7.53 -41.77 -14.24
C LEU A 526 -6.07 -41.76 -13.82
N SER A 527 -5.46 -42.93 -13.67
CA SER A 527 -4.10 -43.00 -13.15
C SER A 527 -3.03 -42.57 -14.15
N GLU A 528 -3.29 -42.58 -15.47
CA GLU A 528 -2.28 -42.23 -16.48
C GLU A 528 -2.92 -41.75 -17.80
N LEU A 529 -2.65 -40.50 -18.21
CA LEU A 529 -2.86 -40.02 -19.58
C LEU A 529 -1.50 -39.86 -20.27
N TYR A 530 -1.04 -40.92 -20.93
CA TYR A 530 0.14 -40.87 -21.79
C TYR A 530 -0.25 -40.24 -23.13
N ARG A 531 0.21 -39.02 -23.41
CA ARG A 531 0.31 -38.55 -24.81
C ARG A 531 1.61 -39.12 -25.38
N PRO A 532 1.60 -39.87 -26.50
CA PRO A 532 2.82 -40.13 -27.25
C PRO A 532 3.38 -38.84 -27.87
#